data_AF-A0A3N6J9U4-F1
#
_entry.id   AF-A0A3N6J9U4-F1
#
_cell.length_a   1.000
_cell.length_b   1.000
_cell.length_c   1.000
_cell.angle_alpha   90.00
_cell.angle_beta   90.00
_cell.angle_gamma   90.00
#
_symmetry.space_group_name_H-M   'P 1'
#
loop_
_entity.id
_entity.type
_entity.pdbx_description
1 polymer ?
#
loop_
_entity_poly.entity_id
_entity_poly.type
_entity_poly.pdbx_seq_one_letter_code
_entity_poly.pdbx_strand_id
1 'polypeptide(L)'
;MFDAVPRSRFVPADVWRQLPDRCEPVVRTDAWLALVNSDEPVVTQLDDGTEDGPGIATSSNSMPSMVARMLGLLEVQDGQRVVEIGTGTGYVSALLCERLGDDLVHSVELDPVVAWQAAEALAQAGYRPHLRVGDGEQPWPGLGPVDRLIATCALRYVPYALLRQVRPGGVVVAPLAREFWSGAMVQLHVQDDGTATGPFCGGATYMPMRAHRLPDLHDVQGKGRARAAGLDPAQLLDLGFALYAGARLPGVRLIHQDIADGVQVWATRENGSAATAATGEEVWQYGPGFLWEEIEQTWWEYETEGRPDADQFGLTVTDRGQQVWLRDPSEVIRPSRA
;
A
#
# COMPACT_ATOMS: atom_id res chain seq x y z
N MET A 1 -22.97 8.46 -6.65
CA MET A 1 -21.87 7.69 -7.26
C MET A 1 -21.99 6.22 -6.91
N PHE A 2 -21.80 5.81 -5.64
CA PHE A 2 -21.90 4.40 -5.24
C PHE A 2 -23.26 3.73 -5.55
N ASP A 3 -24.38 4.46 -5.41
CA ASP A 3 -25.70 3.93 -5.80
C ASP A 3 -25.87 3.74 -7.32
N ALA A 4 -25.16 4.55 -8.12
CA ALA A 4 -25.23 4.51 -9.58
C ALA A 4 -24.33 3.40 -10.16
N VAL A 5 -23.26 3.06 -9.44
CA VAL A 5 -22.26 2.05 -9.82
C VAL A 5 -22.35 0.88 -8.82
N PRO A 6 -23.29 -0.07 -9.00
CA PRO A 6 -23.41 -1.18 -8.08
C PRO A 6 -22.19 -2.10 -8.18
N ARG A 7 -21.52 -2.31 -7.05
CA ARG A 7 -20.29 -3.13 -6.93
C ARG A 7 -20.43 -4.53 -7.52
N SER A 8 -21.61 -5.13 -7.43
CA SER A 8 -21.91 -6.47 -7.95
C SER A 8 -21.73 -6.62 -9.47
N ARG A 9 -21.73 -5.53 -10.25
CA ARG A 9 -21.45 -5.57 -11.69
C ARG A 9 -19.96 -5.73 -12.02
N PHE A 10 -19.09 -5.55 -11.03
CA PHE A 10 -17.64 -5.57 -11.19
C PHE A 10 -16.99 -6.70 -10.40
N VAL A 11 -17.77 -7.58 -9.77
CA VAL A 11 -17.22 -8.74 -9.06
C VAL A 11 -17.54 -9.99 -9.89
N PRO A 12 -16.53 -10.81 -10.26
CA PRO A 12 -16.76 -12.06 -10.97
C PRO A 12 -17.44 -13.11 -10.08
N ALA A 13 -17.87 -14.24 -10.66
CA ALA A 13 -18.46 -15.33 -9.90
C ALA A 13 -17.43 -16.04 -9.02
N ASP A 14 -16.25 -16.32 -9.58
CA ASP A 14 -15.15 -16.98 -8.87
C ASP A 14 -14.37 -15.95 -8.05
N VAL A 15 -14.52 -16.03 -6.74
CA VAL A 15 -13.90 -15.10 -5.78
C VAL A 15 -13.51 -15.80 -4.50
N TRP A 16 -12.66 -15.12 -3.73
CA TRP A 16 -12.20 -15.59 -2.43
C TRP A 16 -12.46 -14.53 -1.35
N ARG A 17 -12.76 -15.00 -0.13
CA ARG A 17 -12.69 -14.18 1.07
C ARG A 17 -11.29 -14.30 1.67
N GLN A 18 -10.67 -13.16 1.95
CA GLN A 18 -9.39 -13.12 2.66
C GLN A 18 -9.62 -13.38 4.16
N LEU A 19 -8.96 -14.40 4.69
CA LEU A 19 -8.79 -14.65 6.12
C LEU A 19 -7.36 -14.23 6.55
N PRO A 20 -7.05 -14.19 7.86
CA PRO A 20 -5.72 -13.79 8.34
C PRO A 20 -4.57 -14.63 7.76
N ASP A 21 -4.81 -15.92 7.49
CA ASP A 21 -3.78 -16.89 7.10
C ASP A 21 -3.96 -17.47 5.67
N ARG A 22 -5.11 -17.26 5.02
CA ARG A 22 -5.42 -17.85 3.70
C ARG A 22 -6.55 -17.14 2.96
N CYS A 23 -6.72 -17.47 1.68
CA CYS A 23 -7.90 -17.11 0.89
C CYS A 23 -8.86 -18.30 0.78
N GLU A 24 -10.13 -18.12 1.11
CA GLU A 24 -11.15 -19.18 0.99
C GLU A 24 -12.12 -18.93 -0.17
N PRO A 25 -12.34 -19.92 -1.05
CA PRO A 25 -13.30 -19.78 -2.16
C PRO A 25 -14.73 -19.53 -1.66
N VAL A 26 -15.45 -18.62 -2.32
CA VAL A 26 -16.85 -18.34 -2.02
C VAL A 26 -17.76 -19.06 -3.03
N VAL A 27 -18.29 -20.21 -2.61
CA VAL A 27 -18.99 -21.14 -3.53
C VAL A 27 -20.51 -21.02 -3.57
N ARG A 28 -21.13 -20.35 -2.59
CA ARG A 28 -22.59 -20.20 -2.55
C ARG A 28 -23.04 -18.83 -3.01
N THR A 29 -24.10 -18.77 -3.82
CA THR A 29 -24.66 -17.51 -4.34
C THR A 29 -25.10 -16.53 -3.25
N ASP A 30 -25.68 -17.01 -2.15
CA ASP A 30 -26.08 -16.17 -1.03
C ASP A 30 -24.87 -15.60 -0.26
N ALA A 31 -23.82 -16.42 -0.08
CA ALA A 31 -22.56 -15.97 0.51
C ALA A 31 -21.84 -14.95 -0.40
N TRP A 32 -21.85 -15.17 -1.71
CA TRP A 32 -21.32 -14.23 -2.69
C TRP A 32 -22.07 -12.90 -2.63
N LEU A 33 -23.40 -12.93 -2.65
CA LEU A 33 -24.23 -11.72 -2.54
C LEU A 33 -23.99 -10.99 -1.22
N ALA A 34 -23.84 -11.70 -0.11
CA ALA A 34 -23.54 -11.10 1.18
C ALA A 34 -22.17 -10.41 1.18
N LEU A 35 -21.13 -11.06 0.65
CA LEU A 35 -19.78 -10.53 0.61
C LEU A 35 -19.66 -9.32 -0.35
N VAL A 36 -20.27 -9.39 -1.52
CA VAL A 36 -20.26 -8.28 -2.49
C VAL A 36 -20.93 -7.02 -1.94
N ASN A 37 -21.95 -7.18 -1.10
CA ASN A 37 -22.66 -6.07 -0.46
C ASN A 37 -22.12 -5.71 0.93
N SER A 38 -21.06 -6.38 1.42
CA SER A 38 -20.42 -6.04 2.69
C SER A 38 -19.31 -5.00 2.50
N ASP A 39 -18.87 -4.41 3.62
CA ASP A 39 -17.69 -3.55 3.66
C ASP A 39 -16.39 -4.37 3.86
N GLU A 40 -16.23 -5.40 3.04
CA GLU A 40 -15.02 -6.25 2.99
C GLU A 40 -14.41 -6.19 1.59
N PRO A 41 -13.08 -6.36 1.43
CA PRO A 41 -12.49 -6.61 0.13
C PRO A 41 -12.92 -7.99 -0.40
N VAL A 42 -13.07 -8.10 -1.72
CA VAL A 42 -13.34 -9.38 -2.40
C VAL A 42 -12.14 -9.73 -3.26
N VAL A 43 -11.45 -10.83 -2.95
CA VAL A 43 -10.30 -11.28 -3.73
C VAL A 43 -10.80 -11.89 -5.05
N THR A 44 -10.22 -11.46 -6.16
CA THR A 44 -10.63 -11.83 -7.53
C THR A 44 -9.55 -12.52 -8.32
N GLN A 45 -8.31 -12.54 -7.83
CA GLN A 45 -7.21 -13.31 -8.41
C GLN A 45 -6.26 -13.75 -7.30
N LEU A 46 -5.81 -15.01 -7.37
CA LEU A 46 -4.72 -15.55 -6.59
C LEU A 46 -3.49 -15.76 -7.48
N ASP A 47 -2.31 -15.65 -6.91
CA ASP A 47 -1.03 -16.11 -7.47
C ASP A 47 -0.75 -15.63 -8.90
N ASP A 48 -1.13 -14.39 -9.24
CA ASP A 48 -1.02 -13.82 -10.59
C ASP A 48 -1.75 -14.61 -11.67
N GLY A 49 -2.78 -15.36 -11.29
CA GLY A 49 -3.53 -16.23 -12.18
C GLY A 49 -2.84 -17.57 -12.46
N THR A 50 -1.76 -17.90 -11.74
CA THR A 50 -1.15 -19.24 -11.83
C THR A 50 -2.01 -20.28 -11.12
N GLU A 51 -2.21 -21.42 -11.79
CA GLU A 51 -2.90 -22.57 -11.19
C GLU A 51 -1.99 -23.24 -10.15
N ASP A 52 -2.59 -23.80 -9.09
CA ASP A 52 -1.91 -24.52 -8.01
C ASP A 52 -0.81 -23.73 -7.28
N GLY A 53 -0.96 -22.39 -7.23
CA GLY A 53 -0.09 -21.51 -6.49
C GLY A 53 -0.29 -21.56 -4.96
N PRO A 54 0.49 -20.76 -4.21
CA PRO A 54 0.44 -20.73 -2.74
C PRO A 54 -0.84 -20.13 -2.15
N GLY A 55 -1.78 -19.63 -2.95
CA GLY A 55 -3.05 -19.06 -2.51
C GLY A 55 -2.96 -17.60 -2.07
N ILE A 56 -1.98 -16.85 -2.60
CA ILE A 56 -1.72 -15.45 -2.25
C ILE A 56 -2.58 -14.54 -3.11
N ALA A 57 -3.34 -13.63 -2.49
CA ALA A 57 -4.17 -12.69 -3.21
C ALA A 57 -3.32 -11.70 -4.04
N THR A 58 -3.62 -11.58 -5.33
CA THR A 58 -2.92 -10.68 -6.26
C THR A 58 -3.82 -9.65 -6.93
N SER A 59 -5.14 -9.84 -6.88
CA SER A 59 -6.14 -8.83 -7.27
C SER A 59 -7.38 -8.91 -6.39
N SER A 60 -8.02 -7.77 -6.17
CA SER A 60 -9.29 -7.69 -5.44
C SER A 60 -10.16 -6.53 -5.93
N ASN A 61 -11.45 -6.65 -5.65
CA ASN A 61 -12.33 -5.51 -5.55
C ASN A 61 -12.24 -4.95 -4.12
N SER A 62 -11.60 -3.80 -3.97
CA SER A 62 -11.29 -3.18 -2.68
C SER A 62 -12.50 -2.96 -1.77
N MET A 63 -12.23 -2.87 -0.47
CA MET A 63 -13.21 -2.52 0.57
C MET A 63 -13.90 -1.18 0.24
N PRO A 64 -15.25 -1.12 0.17
CA PRO A 64 -16.00 0.08 -0.21
C PRO A 64 -15.67 1.33 0.59
N SER A 65 -15.56 1.24 1.92
CA SER A 65 -15.21 2.38 2.78
C SER A 65 -13.79 2.90 2.51
N MET A 66 -12.84 2.01 2.21
CA MET A 66 -11.49 2.40 1.80
C MET A 66 -11.51 3.10 0.44
N VAL A 67 -12.27 2.60 -0.53
CA VAL A 67 -12.45 3.27 -1.84
C VAL A 67 -13.06 4.66 -1.66
N ALA A 68 -14.14 4.79 -0.89
CA ALA A 68 -14.77 6.07 -0.61
C ALA A 68 -13.80 7.06 0.04
N ARG A 69 -12.99 6.58 1.00
CA ARG A 69 -11.95 7.36 1.66
C ARG A 69 -10.87 7.84 0.69
N MET A 70 -10.36 6.95 -0.16
CA MET A 70 -9.34 7.32 -1.17
C MET A 70 -9.86 8.31 -2.20
N LEU A 71 -11.10 8.12 -2.68
CA LEU A 71 -11.74 9.07 -3.59
C LEU A 71 -12.00 10.43 -2.91
N GLY A 72 -12.29 10.43 -1.61
CA GLY A 72 -12.38 11.64 -0.79
C GLY A 72 -11.05 12.40 -0.75
N LEU A 73 -9.95 11.69 -0.46
CA LEU A 73 -8.58 12.26 -0.48
C LEU A 73 -8.14 12.70 -1.89
N LEU A 74 -8.68 12.09 -2.94
CA LEU A 74 -8.35 12.47 -4.31
C LEU A 74 -8.97 13.83 -4.69
N GLU A 75 -10.03 14.26 -4.01
CA GLU A 75 -10.65 15.58 -4.16
C GLU A 75 -10.89 15.98 -5.63
N VAL A 76 -11.48 15.05 -6.41
CA VAL A 76 -11.76 15.26 -7.83
C VAL A 76 -12.83 16.35 -8.03
N GLN A 77 -12.57 17.23 -8.98
CA GLN A 77 -13.46 18.32 -9.39
C GLN A 77 -13.83 18.19 -10.87
N ASP A 78 -14.89 18.87 -11.28
CA ASP A 78 -15.37 18.83 -12.66
C ASP A 78 -14.28 19.27 -13.64
N GLY A 79 -14.16 18.55 -14.76
CA GLY A 79 -13.18 18.85 -15.80
C GLY A 79 -11.75 18.38 -15.50
N GLN A 80 -11.50 17.76 -14.34
CA GLN A 80 -10.18 17.22 -13.99
C GLN A 80 -9.94 15.86 -14.63
N ARG A 81 -8.72 15.66 -15.15
CA ARG A 81 -8.25 14.39 -15.69
C ARG A 81 -7.58 13.54 -14.61
N VAL A 82 -7.95 12.27 -14.53
CA VAL A 82 -7.47 11.31 -13.54
C VAL A 82 -6.69 10.18 -14.23
N VAL A 83 -5.57 9.80 -13.63
CA VAL A 83 -4.89 8.52 -13.89
C VAL A 83 -5.05 7.62 -12.68
N GLU A 84 -5.60 6.43 -12.91
CA GLU A 84 -5.67 5.33 -11.96
C GLU A 84 -4.62 4.27 -12.30
N ILE A 85 -3.91 3.80 -11.28
CA ILE A 85 -2.95 2.71 -11.37
C ILE A 85 -3.49 1.49 -10.62
N GLY A 86 -3.80 0.43 -11.38
CA GLY A 86 -4.45 -0.79 -10.90
C GLY A 86 -5.94 -0.80 -11.24
N THR A 87 -6.29 -0.94 -12.53
CA THR A 87 -7.70 -1.05 -12.95
C THR A 87 -8.42 -2.17 -12.20
N GLY A 88 -7.75 -3.30 -11.95
CA GLY A 88 -8.31 -4.42 -11.19
C GLY A 88 -9.62 -4.89 -11.80
N THR A 89 -10.72 -4.73 -11.08
CA THR A 89 -12.06 -5.10 -11.59
C THR A 89 -12.74 -4.02 -12.44
N GLY A 90 -12.18 -2.81 -12.51
CA GLY A 90 -12.79 -1.64 -13.16
C GLY A 90 -13.78 -0.88 -12.28
N TYR A 91 -14.00 -1.29 -11.02
CA TYR A 91 -14.98 -0.65 -10.15
C TYR A 91 -14.64 0.81 -9.82
N VAL A 92 -13.39 1.09 -9.45
CA VAL A 92 -12.94 2.45 -9.13
C VAL A 92 -12.89 3.30 -10.40
N SER A 93 -12.47 2.76 -11.54
CA SER A 93 -12.56 3.43 -12.84
C SER A 93 -14.00 3.83 -13.17
N ALA A 94 -14.98 2.95 -12.93
CA ALA A 94 -16.39 3.24 -13.17
C ALA A 94 -16.93 4.34 -12.25
N LEU A 95 -16.54 4.34 -10.96
CA LEU A 95 -16.86 5.42 -10.03
C LEU A 95 -16.31 6.77 -10.51
N LEU A 96 -15.07 6.78 -10.99
CA LEU A 96 -14.45 7.98 -11.58
C LEU A 96 -15.16 8.42 -12.87
N CYS A 97 -15.56 7.47 -13.73
CA CYS A 97 -16.30 7.77 -14.96
C CYS A 97 -17.67 8.38 -14.64
N GLU A 98 -18.39 7.81 -13.68
CA GLU A 98 -19.66 8.35 -13.19
C GLU A 98 -19.50 9.79 -12.66
N ARG A 99 -18.33 10.12 -12.08
CA ARG A 99 -18.05 11.43 -11.51
C ARG A 99 -17.63 12.48 -12.56
N LEU A 100 -16.83 12.09 -13.53
CA LEU A 100 -16.09 13.02 -14.40
C LEU A 100 -16.46 12.88 -15.89
N GLY A 101 -17.05 11.75 -16.28
CA GLY A 101 -17.18 11.33 -17.66
C GLY A 101 -15.96 10.52 -18.13
N ASP A 102 -16.23 9.60 -19.07
CA ASP A 102 -15.27 8.61 -19.57
C ASP A 102 -13.96 9.23 -20.10
N ASP A 103 -14.05 10.32 -20.87
CA ASP A 103 -12.91 10.99 -21.53
C ASP A 103 -11.85 11.55 -20.55
N LEU A 104 -12.21 11.71 -19.28
CA LEU A 104 -11.33 12.24 -18.24
C LEU A 104 -10.66 11.16 -17.40
N VAL A 105 -11.00 9.88 -17.62
CA VAL A 105 -10.50 8.76 -16.81
C VAL A 105 -9.56 7.89 -17.61
N HIS A 106 -8.36 7.72 -17.08
CA HIS A 106 -7.32 6.86 -17.65
C HIS A 106 -6.96 5.82 -16.59
N SER A 107 -6.99 4.53 -16.93
CA SER A 107 -6.68 3.46 -15.98
C SER A 107 -5.72 2.44 -16.59
N VAL A 108 -4.69 2.06 -15.83
CA VAL A 108 -3.69 1.09 -16.26
C VAL A 108 -3.73 -0.16 -15.39
N GLU A 109 -3.67 -1.32 -16.03
CA GLU A 109 -3.58 -2.63 -15.40
C GLU A 109 -2.42 -3.42 -16.01
N LEU A 110 -1.64 -4.08 -15.16
CA LEU A 110 -0.46 -4.82 -15.59
C LEU A 110 -0.83 -6.20 -16.14
N ASP A 111 -1.81 -6.85 -15.53
CA ASP A 111 -2.26 -8.19 -15.92
C ASP A 111 -3.21 -8.14 -17.13
N PRO A 112 -2.85 -8.72 -18.29
CA PRO A 112 -3.70 -8.66 -19.48
C PRO A 112 -5.07 -9.33 -19.32
N VAL A 113 -5.17 -10.39 -18.50
CA VAL A 113 -6.43 -11.11 -18.28
C VAL A 113 -7.35 -10.27 -17.41
N VAL A 114 -6.83 -9.73 -16.30
CA VAL A 114 -7.58 -8.83 -15.41
C VAL A 114 -8.00 -7.56 -16.17
N ALA A 115 -7.10 -6.98 -16.97
CA ALA A 115 -7.41 -5.80 -17.77
C ALA A 115 -8.54 -6.06 -18.78
N TRP A 116 -8.54 -7.22 -19.42
CA TRP A 116 -9.60 -7.62 -20.34
C TRP A 116 -10.94 -7.80 -19.61
N GLN A 117 -10.95 -8.48 -18.46
CA GLN A 117 -12.15 -8.64 -17.63
C GLN A 117 -12.70 -7.29 -17.16
N ALA A 118 -11.84 -6.37 -16.73
CA ALA A 118 -12.23 -5.01 -16.35
C ALA A 118 -12.86 -4.25 -17.53
N ALA A 119 -12.26 -4.35 -18.72
CA ALA A 119 -12.78 -3.72 -19.92
C ALA A 119 -14.18 -4.24 -20.27
N GLU A 120 -14.43 -5.55 -20.13
CA GLU A 120 -15.77 -6.13 -20.31
C GLU A 120 -16.77 -5.64 -19.26
N ALA A 121 -16.40 -5.65 -17.98
CA ALA A 121 -17.26 -5.21 -16.88
C ALA A 121 -17.64 -3.72 -17.03
N LEU A 122 -16.65 -2.86 -17.30
CA LEU A 122 -16.87 -1.45 -17.63
C LEU A 122 -17.79 -1.30 -18.84
N ALA A 123 -17.53 -2.08 -19.89
CA ALA A 123 -18.30 -1.99 -21.12
C ALA A 123 -19.78 -2.33 -20.92
N GLN A 124 -20.06 -3.39 -20.17
CA GLN A 124 -21.40 -3.85 -19.80
C GLN A 124 -22.11 -2.87 -18.85
N ALA A 125 -21.35 -2.19 -17.98
CA ALA A 125 -21.87 -1.16 -17.09
C ALA A 125 -22.14 0.19 -17.81
N GLY A 126 -21.67 0.35 -19.05
CA GLY A 126 -21.91 1.54 -19.87
C GLY A 126 -20.76 2.55 -19.89
N TYR A 127 -19.64 2.25 -19.25
CA TYR A 127 -18.46 3.14 -19.17
C TYR A 127 -17.41 2.75 -20.21
N ARG A 128 -16.68 3.73 -20.73
CA ARG A 128 -15.60 3.57 -21.72
C ARG A 128 -14.39 4.47 -21.41
N PRO A 129 -13.77 4.38 -20.22
CA PRO A 129 -12.54 5.11 -19.93
C PRO A 129 -11.40 4.71 -20.87
N HIS A 130 -10.34 5.51 -20.88
CA HIS A 130 -9.09 5.12 -21.54
C HIS A 130 -8.41 4.02 -20.72
N LEU A 131 -8.31 2.81 -21.29
CA LEU A 131 -7.65 1.66 -20.66
C LEU A 131 -6.31 1.35 -21.32
N ARG A 132 -5.33 0.98 -20.50
CA ARG A 132 -4.01 0.52 -20.95
C ARG A 132 -3.60 -0.75 -20.22
N VAL A 133 -3.15 -1.75 -20.97
CA VAL A 133 -2.39 -2.86 -20.41
C VAL A 133 -0.92 -2.45 -20.31
N GLY A 134 -0.33 -2.48 -19.13
CA GLY A 134 1.08 -2.17 -18.95
C GLY A 134 1.48 -1.85 -17.51
N ASP A 135 2.75 -1.50 -17.36
CA ASP A 135 3.31 -1.15 -16.07
C ASP A 135 2.81 0.22 -15.59
N GLY A 136 2.19 0.23 -14.42
CA GLY A 136 1.69 1.42 -13.74
C GLY A 136 2.77 2.26 -13.08
N GLU A 137 4.00 1.75 -12.92
CA GLU A 137 5.15 2.55 -12.48
C GLU A 137 5.58 3.57 -13.57
N GLN A 138 5.22 3.29 -14.83
CA GLN A 138 5.51 4.14 -15.97
C GLN A 138 4.37 5.13 -16.24
N PRO A 139 4.69 6.42 -16.49
CA PRO A 139 3.71 7.40 -16.91
C PRO A 139 2.91 6.95 -18.13
N TRP A 140 1.69 7.45 -18.26
CA TRP A 140 0.85 7.20 -19.41
C TRP A 140 1.50 7.78 -20.69
N PRO A 141 1.84 6.97 -21.71
CA PRO A 141 2.55 7.42 -22.89
C PRO A 141 1.69 8.38 -23.73
N GLY A 142 2.26 9.52 -24.09
CA GLY A 142 1.59 10.51 -24.97
C GLY A 142 0.45 11.28 -24.31
N LEU A 143 0.10 11.00 -23.06
CA LEU A 143 -0.86 11.81 -22.30
C LEU A 143 -0.14 13.02 -21.72
N GLY A 144 -0.73 14.20 -21.92
CA GLY A 144 -0.28 15.44 -21.28
C GLY A 144 -0.47 15.41 -19.76
N PRO A 145 -0.25 16.56 -19.07
CA PRO A 145 -0.42 16.64 -17.64
C PRO A 145 -1.83 16.23 -17.19
N VAL A 146 -1.90 15.61 -16.01
CA VAL A 146 -3.16 15.20 -15.35
C VAL A 146 -3.33 15.95 -14.04
N ASP A 147 -4.57 16.05 -13.58
CA ASP A 147 -4.93 16.76 -12.36
C ASP A 147 -4.77 15.89 -11.12
N ARG A 148 -4.96 14.59 -11.29
CA ARG A 148 -5.17 13.62 -10.22
C ARG A 148 -4.52 12.30 -10.59
N LEU A 149 -3.86 11.69 -9.61
CA LEU A 149 -3.34 10.35 -9.72
C LEU A 149 -3.75 9.54 -8.50
N ILE A 150 -4.27 8.34 -8.72
CA ILE A 150 -4.63 7.40 -7.66
C ILE A 150 -4.00 6.05 -7.95
N ALA A 151 -3.32 5.47 -6.97
CA ALA A 151 -2.86 4.09 -7.04
C ALA A 151 -3.76 3.21 -6.16
N THR A 152 -4.39 2.20 -6.74
CA THR A 152 -5.23 1.19 -6.08
C THR A 152 -4.45 -0.12 -5.87
N CYS A 153 -3.12 -0.01 -5.79
CA CYS A 153 -2.18 -1.04 -5.39
C CYS A 153 -1.07 -0.40 -4.55
N ALA A 154 -0.45 -1.16 -3.64
CA ALA A 154 0.54 -0.62 -2.73
C ALA A 154 1.89 -0.37 -3.41
N LEU A 155 2.50 0.77 -3.10
CA LEU A 155 3.82 1.17 -3.59
C LEU A 155 4.84 1.15 -2.42
N ARG A 156 6.07 0.69 -2.67
CA ARG A 156 7.18 0.86 -1.69
C ARG A 156 7.65 2.31 -1.55
N TYR A 157 7.57 3.04 -2.65
CA TYR A 157 7.94 4.45 -2.79
C TYR A 157 7.06 5.04 -3.87
N VAL A 158 6.91 6.36 -3.90
CA VAL A 158 6.20 7.03 -5.00
C VAL A 158 7.19 7.29 -6.14
N PRO A 159 7.06 6.64 -7.31
CA PRO A 159 7.96 6.87 -8.44
C PRO A 159 7.89 8.32 -8.91
N TYR A 160 9.04 9.02 -8.91
CA TYR A 160 9.10 10.42 -9.33
C TYR A 160 8.64 10.62 -10.79
N ALA A 161 8.82 9.60 -11.64
CA ALA A 161 8.34 9.63 -13.02
C ALA A 161 6.82 9.86 -13.11
N LEU A 162 6.03 9.27 -12.21
CA LEU A 162 4.58 9.46 -12.15
C LEU A 162 4.21 10.88 -11.72
N LEU A 163 4.95 11.44 -10.75
CA LEU A 163 4.73 12.82 -10.29
C LEU A 163 4.90 13.84 -11.40
N ARG A 164 5.84 13.60 -12.34
CA ARG A 164 6.05 14.49 -13.50
C ARG A 164 4.87 14.54 -14.47
N GLN A 165 3.97 13.55 -14.42
CA GLN A 165 2.76 13.58 -15.23
C GLN A 165 1.62 14.34 -14.53
N VAL A 166 1.72 14.59 -13.23
CA VAL A 166 0.75 15.37 -12.48
C VAL A 166 1.14 16.84 -12.52
N ARG A 167 0.20 17.70 -12.86
CA ARG A 167 0.46 19.14 -12.94
C ARG A 167 0.71 19.75 -11.54
N PRO A 168 1.37 20.91 -11.44
CA PRO A 168 1.37 21.69 -10.20
C PRO A 168 -0.05 21.96 -9.68
N GLY A 169 -0.23 21.83 -8.36
CA GLY A 169 -1.52 21.84 -7.68
C GLY A 169 -2.34 20.55 -7.84
N GLY A 170 -1.80 19.54 -8.54
CA GLY A 170 -2.42 18.22 -8.66
C GLY A 170 -2.26 17.38 -7.38
N VAL A 171 -3.14 16.40 -7.22
CA VAL A 171 -3.22 15.55 -6.03
C VAL A 171 -2.89 14.10 -6.39
N VAL A 172 -2.05 13.47 -5.58
CA VAL A 172 -1.66 12.08 -5.68
C VAL A 172 -2.12 11.34 -4.42
N VAL A 173 -2.85 10.25 -4.59
CA VAL A 173 -3.29 9.37 -3.49
C VAL A 173 -2.76 7.97 -3.73
N ALA A 174 -2.01 7.42 -2.77
CA ALA A 174 -1.46 6.08 -2.90
C ALA A 174 -1.32 5.39 -1.53
N PRO A 175 -1.60 4.08 -1.44
CA PRO A 175 -1.17 3.28 -0.32
C PRO A 175 0.33 2.97 -0.46
N LEU A 176 1.08 3.21 0.60
CA LEU A 176 2.49 2.87 0.72
C LEU A 176 2.66 1.66 1.63
N ALA A 177 3.33 0.63 1.11
CA ALA A 177 3.76 -0.55 1.85
C ALA A 177 5.29 -0.56 1.96
N ARG A 178 5.84 -0.11 3.11
CA ARG A 178 7.29 0.01 3.30
C ARG A 178 7.88 -1.23 4.00
N GLU A 179 9.21 -1.31 4.02
CA GLU A 179 9.96 -2.46 4.54
C GLU A 179 9.64 -2.77 6.02
N PHE A 180 9.43 -1.74 6.83
CA PHE A 180 9.12 -1.87 8.25
C PHE A 180 7.61 -2.08 8.48
N TRP A 181 7.07 -3.20 7.96
CA TRP A 181 5.68 -3.71 8.06
C TRP A 181 4.49 -2.75 7.77
N SER A 182 4.73 -1.46 7.52
CA SER A 182 3.69 -0.44 7.46
C SER A 182 2.92 -0.43 6.14
N GLY A 183 1.60 -0.35 6.25
CA GLY A 183 0.68 0.05 5.18
C GLY A 183 0.01 1.38 5.54
N ALA A 184 0.37 2.47 4.85
CA ALA A 184 -0.16 3.82 5.12
C ALA A 184 -0.66 4.49 3.84
N MET A 185 -1.78 5.20 3.91
CA MET A 185 -2.24 6.05 2.82
C MET A 185 -1.44 7.36 2.81
N VAL A 186 -1.05 7.87 1.64
CA VAL A 186 -0.47 9.20 1.49
C VAL A 186 -1.32 10.06 0.56
N GLN A 187 -1.45 11.34 0.89
CA GLN A 187 -2.00 12.37 0.01
C GLN A 187 -0.88 13.40 -0.27
N LEU A 188 -0.43 13.50 -1.52
CA LEU A 188 0.62 14.44 -1.91
C LEU A 188 0.08 15.52 -2.83
N HIS A 189 0.52 16.75 -2.62
CA HIS A 189 0.28 17.87 -3.52
C HIS A 189 1.54 18.17 -4.31
N VAL A 190 1.44 18.15 -5.63
CA VAL A 190 2.54 18.51 -6.53
C VAL A 190 2.71 20.02 -6.55
N GLN A 191 3.93 20.49 -6.31
CA GLN A 191 4.31 21.89 -6.25
C GLN A 191 4.81 22.38 -7.63
N ASP A 192 4.97 23.69 -7.77
CA ASP A 192 5.43 24.32 -9.04
C ASP A 192 6.84 23.89 -9.45
N ASP A 193 7.70 23.51 -8.50
CA ASP A 193 9.06 23.02 -8.73
C ASP A 193 9.11 21.51 -9.05
N GLY A 194 7.97 20.84 -9.09
CA GLY A 194 7.84 19.40 -9.32
C GLY A 194 8.08 18.54 -8.07
N THR A 195 8.32 19.12 -6.90
CA THR A 195 8.28 18.41 -5.61
C THR A 195 6.84 18.00 -5.31
N ALA A 196 6.62 16.85 -4.67
CA ALA A 196 5.33 16.50 -4.12
C ALA A 196 5.43 16.34 -2.61
N THR A 197 4.51 16.95 -1.85
CA THR A 197 4.54 16.88 -0.38
C THR A 197 3.14 16.81 0.20
N GLY A 198 2.99 16.11 1.33
CA GLY A 198 1.73 16.04 2.04
C GLY A 198 1.69 14.95 3.12
N PRO A 199 0.58 14.84 3.85
CA PRO A 199 0.47 14.00 5.03
C PRO A 199 0.29 12.53 4.68
N PHE A 200 0.65 11.68 5.64
CA PHE A 200 0.05 10.36 5.74
C PHE A 200 -1.36 10.48 6.29
N CYS A 201 -2.25 9.66 5.77
CA CYS A 201 -3.65 9.64 6.13
C CYS A 201 -3.95 8.25 6.69
N GLY A 202 -3.36 7.87 7.81
CA GLY A 202 -3.67 6.60 8.49
C GLY A 202 -3.41 5.32 7.68
N GLY A 203 -3.90 4.19 8.20
CA GLY A 203 -3.61 2.86 7.68
C GLY A 203 -4.28 2.56 6.34
N ALA A 204 -3.56 1.86 5.47
CA ALA A 204 -4.11 1.29 4.25
C ALA A 204 -3.28 0.09 3.78
N THR A 205 -3.93 -1.07 3.68
CA THR A 205 -3.31 -2.30 3.18
C THR A 205 -3.87 -2.61 1.81
N TYR A 206 -2.98 -2.70 0.83
CA TYR A 206 -3.29 -3.06 -0.55
C TYR A 206 -2.31 -4.12 -1.03
N MET A 207 -2.71 -4.88 -2.04
CA MET A 207 -1.80 -5.79 -2.75
C MET A 207 -0.65 -4.97 -3.35
N PRO A 208 0.62 -5.36 -3.16
CA PRO A 208 1.73 -4.63 -3.75
C PRO A 208 1.63 -4.65 -5.28
N MET A 209 1.87 -3.50 -5.90
CA MET A 209 2.20 -3.46 -7.33
C MET A 209 3.33 -4.46 -7.60
N ARG A 210 3.28 -5.21 -8.71
CA ARG A 210 4.24 -6.30 -8.96
C ARG A 210 5.70 -5.84 -8.89
N ALA A 211 6.03 -4.68 -9.46
CA ALA A 211 7.37 -4.06 -9.37
C ALA A 211 7.77 -3.66 -7.93
N HIS A 212 6.77 -3.45 -7.06
CA HIS A 212 6.91 -3.08 -5.66
C HIS A 212 6.80 -4.26 -4.68
N ARG A 213 6.65 -5.51 -5.14
CA ARG A 213 6.72 -6.69 -4.26
C ARG A 213 8.10 -6.80 -3.64
N LEU A 214 8.14 -6.89 -2.31
CA LEU A 214 9.38 -7.21 -1.61
C LEU A 214 9.69 -8.70 -1.80
N PRO A 215 10.97 -9.07 -1.96
CA PRO A 215 11.38 -10.46 -1.82
C PRO A 215 11.07 -10.97 -0.40
N ASP A 216 11.33 -12.25 -0.17
CA ASP A 216 11.34 -12.84 1.16
C ASP A 216 12.31 -12.10 2.10
N LEU A 217 12.24 -12.41 3.40
CA LEU A 217 13.20 -11.88 4.38
C LEU A 217 14.65 -12.11 3.92
N HIS A 218 15.55 -11.18 4.28
CA HIS A 218 16.96 -11.31 3.90
C HIS A 218 17.61 -12.53 4.55
N ASP A 219 18.61 -13.10 3.87
CA ASP A 219 19.39 -14.23 4.38
C ASP A 219 20.02 -13.91 5.74
N VAL A 220 19.83 -14.81 6.69
CA VAL A 220 20.34 -14.66 8.07
C VAL A 220 21.74 -15.27 8.19
N GLN A 221 22.68 -14.54 8.78
CA GLN A 221 24.05 -15.03 8.99
C GLN A 221 24.37 -15.34 10.46
N GLY A 222 25.32 -16.24 10.69
CA GLY A 222 25.93 -16.45 12.01
C GLY A 222 25.08 -17.24 13.02
N LYS A 223 25.59 -17.36 14.24
CA LYS A 223 24.91 -18.05 15.35
C LYS A 223 24.06 -17.06 16.15
N GLY A 224 22.86 -17.50 16.54
CA GLY A 224 21.95 -16.71 17.36
C GLY A 224 22.53 -16.39 18.74
N ARG A 225 22.30 -15.16 19.18
CA ARG A 225 22.63 -14.65 20.53
C ARG A 225 21.33 -14.26 21.21
N ALA A 226 21.00 -14.91 22.32
CA ALA A 226 19.81 -14.61 23.10
C ALA A 226 20.07 -13.44 24.06
N ARG A 227 19.03 -12.64 24.32
CA ARG A 227 18.98 -11.63 25.38
C ARG A 227 17.56 -11.43 25.88
N ALA A 228 17.43 -10.88 27.08
CA ALA A 228 16.15 -10.39 27.57
C ALA A 228 15.57 -9.34 26.61
N ALA A 229 14.27 -9.44 26.31
CA ALA A 229 13.54 -8.41 25.58
C ALA A 229 13.45 -7.14 26.45
N GLY A 230 13.99 -6.02 25.96
CA GLY A 230 13.78 -4.70 26.56
C GLY A 230 12.47 -4.04 26.11
N LEU A 231 11.80 -4.65 25.13
CA LEU A 231 10.58 -4.16 24.49
C LEU A 231 9.70 -5.34 24.07
N ASP A 232 8.40 -5.26 24.36
CA ASP A 232 7.42 -6.23 23.86
C ASP A 232 7.23 -6.01 22.36
N PRO A 233 7.42 -7.03 21.49
CA PRO A 233 7.25 -6.88 20.05
C PRO A 233 5.86 -6.39 19.62
N ALA A 234 4.82 -6.62 20.43
CA ALA A 234 3.48 -6.09 20.15
C ALA A 234 3.44 -4.55 20.11
N GLN A 235 4.34 -3.88 20.84
CA GLN A 235 4.44 -2.41 20.82
C GLN A 235 4.97 -1.88 19.49
N LEU A 236 5.70 -2.71 18.72
CA LEU A 236 6.20 -2.33 17.39
C LEU A 236 5.08 -2.28 16.34
N LEU A 237 3.92 -2.89 16.63
CA LEU A 237 2.78 -2.96 15.73
C LEU A 237 1.87 -1.72 15.80
N ASP A 238 2.48 -0.55 15.96
CA ASP A 238 1.85 0.76 15.86
C ASP A 238 2.24 1.47 14.55
N LEU A 239 1.25 2.06 13.85
CA LEU A 239 1.51 2.67 12.55
C LEU A 239 2.42 3.91 12.65
N GLY A 240 2.25 4.72 13.71
CA GLY A 240 3.12 5.86 13.95
C GLY A 240 4.57 5.43 14.13
N PHE A 241 4.80 4.40 14.96
CA PHE A 241 6.12 3.83 15.12
C PHE A 241 6.66 3.23 13.82
N ALA A 242 5.84 2.53 13.03
CA ALA A 242 6.29 1.92 11.79
C ALA A 242 6.72 2.96 10.74
N LEU A 243 6.06 4.13 10.68
CA LEU A 243 6.48 5.27 9.86
C LEU A 243 7.79 5.89 10.36
N TYR A 244 7.91 6.08 11.67
CA TYR A 244 9.12 6.60 12.30
C TYR A 244 10.32 5.67 12.07
N ALA A 245 10.17 4.39 12.43
CA ALA A 245 11.20 3.37 12.31
C ALA A 245 11.57 3.10 10.85
N GLY A 246 10.60 3.05 9.94
CA GLY A 246 10.89 2.91 8.51
C GLY A 246 11.71 4.06 7.93
N ALA A 247 11.59 5.27 8.49
CA ALA A 247 12.43 6.42 8.10
C ALA A 247 13.81 6.41 8.79
N ARG A 248 13.84 6.01 10.07
CA ARG A 248 15.05 5.99 10.89
C ARG A 248 15.97 4.81 10.55
N LEU A 249 15.42 3.66 10.20
CA LEU A 249 16.12 2.39 9.97
C LEU A 249 15.92 1.90 8.52
N PRO A 250 16.42 2.63 7.49
CA PRO A 250 16.26 2.21 6.10
C PRO A 250 16.88 0.82 5.86
N GLY A 251 16.22 -0.01 5.04
CA GLY A 251 16.67 -1.37 4.74
C GLY A 251 16.33 -2.39 5.82
N VAL A 252 15.68 -2.01 6.92
CA VAL A 252 15.16 -2.97 7.91
C VAL A 252 13.77 -3.42 7.49
N ARG A 253 13.66 -4.71 7.15
CA ARG A 253 12.39 -5.38 6.90
C ARG A 253 11.89 -5.99 8.20
N LEU A 254 10.65 -5.69 8.58
CA LEU A 254 9.97 -6.33 9.70
C LEU A 254 8.71 -7.03 9.20
N ILE A 255 8.50 -8.26 9.62
CA ILE A 255 7.23 -8.98 9.49
C ILE A 255 6.78 -9.48 10.84
N HIS A 256 5.48 -9.79 10.96
CA HIS A 256 4.90 -10.27 12.20
C HIS A 256 3.86 -11.36 11.93
N GLN A 257 3.55 -12.12 12.97
CA GLN A 257 2.37 -12.96 13.05
C GLN A 257 1.76 -12.86 14.45
N ASP A 258 0.45 -12.99 14.53
CA ASP A 258 -0.24 -13.18 15.81
C ASP A 258 0.04 -14.59 16.34
N ILE A 259 0.27 -14.68 17.66
CA ILE A 259 0.39 -15.93 18.41
C ILE A 259 -0.63 -15.93 19.56
N ALA A 260 -0.84 -17.08 20.22
CA ALA A 260 -1.90 -17.24 21.21
C ALA A 260 -1.91 -16.16 22.31
N ASP A 261 -0.72 -15.76 22.78
CA ASP A 261 -0.54 -14.83 23.90
C ASP A 261 0.22 -13.55 23.50
N GLY A 262 0.18 -13.14 22.23
CA GLY A 262 0.81 -11.90 21.76
C GLY A 262 1.24 -11.95 20.30
N VAL A 263 2.45 -11.47 20.02
CA VAL A 263 2.98 -11.34 18.65
C VAL A 263 4.38 -11.94 18.56
N GLN A 264 4.69 -12.53 17.41
CA GLN A 264 6.05 -12.83 17.00
C GLN A 264 6.46 -11.96 15.82
N VAL A 265 7.67 -11.39 15.89
CA VAL A 265 8.25 -10.55 14.84
C VAL A 265 9.58 -11.11 14.35
N TRP A 266 9.86 -10.87 13.07
CA TRP A 266 11.15 -11.12 12.43
C TRP A 266 11.61 -9.83 11.76
N ALA A 267 12.79 -9.37 12.15
CA ALA A 267 13.47 -8.24 11.53
C ALA A 267 14.71 -8.73 10.78
N THR A 268 14.94 -8.23 9.57
CA THR A 268 16.14 -8.53 8.78
C THR A 268 16.64 -7.29 8.05
N ARG A 269 17.94 -7.26 7.73
CA ARG A 269 18.58 -6.23 6.89
C ARG A 269 19.49 -6.90 5.85
N GLU A 270 19.70 -6.24 4.72
CA GLU A 270 20.49 -6.75 3.59
C GLU A 270 21.92 -7.20 3.97
N ASN A 271 22.52 -6.62 5.01
CA ASN A 271 23.85 -7.03 5.51
C ASN A 271 23.86 -8.39 6.25
N GLY A 272 22.72 -9.08 6.31
CA GLY A 272 22.54 -10.37 6.96
C GLY A 272 22.30 -10.29 8.46
N SER A 273 22.12 -9.09 9.03
CA SER A 273 21.67 -8.95 10.41
C SER A 273 20.18 -9.28 10.54
N ALA A 274 19.83 -9.95 11.63
CA ALA A 274 18.45 -10.32 11.89
C ALA A 274 18.14 -10.36 13.39
N ALA A 275 16.86 -10.22 13.71
CA ALA A 275 16.35 -10.41 15.05
C ALA A 275 14.99 -11.12 15.02
N THR A 276 14.72 -11.96 16.00
CA THR A 276 13.42 -12.56 16.23
C THR A 276 13.01 -12.34 17.68
N ALA A 277 11.78 -11.88 17.89
CA ALA A 277 11.23 -11.65 19.22
C ALA A 277 9.79 -12.14 19.26
N ALA A 278 9.40 -12.77 20.37
CA ALA A 278 8.03 -13.14 20.67
C ALA A 278 7.62 -12.55 22.01
N THR A 279 6.36 -12.16 22.16
CA THR A 279 5.81 -11.63 23.42
C THR A 279 6.07 -12.62 24.56
N GLY A 280 6.72 -12.13 25.62
CA GLY A 280 7.07 -12.93 26.80
C GLY A 280 8.33 -13.81 26.67
N GLU A 281 9.01 -13.80 25.53
CA GLU A 281 10.22 -14.60 25.30
C GLU A 281 11.51 -13.75 25.22
N GLU A 282 12.65 -14.43 25.22
CA GLU A 282 13.93 -13.80 24.91
C GLU A 282 14.01 -13.41 23.42
N VAL A 283 14.76 -12.36 23.13
CA VAL A 283 15.07 -11.94 21.77
C VAL A 283 16.30 -12.68 21.29
N TRP A 284 16.23 -13.20 20.07
CA TRP A 284 17.35 -13.81 19.38
C TRP A 284 17.86 -12.90 18.28
N GLN A 285 19.17 -12.72 18.23
CA GLN A 285 19.83 -11.88 17.23
C GLN A 285 20.92 -12.62 16.48
N TYR A 286 21.06 -12.28 15.20
CA TYR A 286 21.89 -12.96 14.23
C TYR A 286 22.66 -11.94 13.39
N GLY A 287 23.73 -12.40 12.76
CA GLY A 287 24.54 -11.61 11.84
C GLY A 287 25.34 -10.50 12.53
N PRO A 288 25.84 -9.52 11.75
CA PRO A 288 26.60 -8.40 12.27
C PRO A 288 25.72 -7.44 13.10
N GLY A 289 26.35 -6.76 14.06
CA GLY A 289 25.69 -5.71 14.84
C GLY A 289 24.66 -6.22 15.86
N PHE A 290 23.72 -5.35 16.17
CA PHE A 290 22.75 -5.45 17.27
C PHE A 290 21.41 -4.90 16.79
N LEU A 291 20.82 -5.55 15.78
CA LEU A 291 19.65 -5.04 15.05
C LEU A 291 18.45 -4.79 15.98
N TRP A 292 18.25 -5.64 16.99
CA TRP A 292 17.15 -5.45 17.91
C TRP A 292 17.37 -4.25 18.82
N GLU A 293 18.60 -4.02 19.30
CA GLU A 293 18.94 -2.83 20.08
C GLU A 293 18.78 -1.55 19.24
N GLU A 294 19.07 -1.60 17.94
CA GLU A 294 18.77 -0.48 17.03
C GLU A 294 17.26 -0.20 16.97
N ILE A 295 16.42 -1.24 16.95
CA ILE A 295 14.95 -1.11 16.99
C ILE A 295 14.48 -0.57 18.35
N GLU A 296 14.98 -1.09 19.46
CA GLU A 296 14.66 -0.62 20.81
C GLU A 296 15.06 0.86 20.99
N GLN A 297 16.25 1.24 20.53
CA GLN A 297 16.71 2.62 20.57
C GLN A 297 15.79 3.54 19.75
N THR A 298 15.38 3.10 18.56
CA THR A 298 14.44 3.84 17.71
C THR A 298 13.06 3.98 18.36
N TRP A 299 12.61 2.97 19.11
CA TRP A 299 11.38 3.02 19.89
C TRP A 299 11.45 4.06 21.02
N TRP A 300 12.57 4.16 21.74
CA TRP A 300 12.74 5.19 22.77
C TRP A 300 12.87 6.61 22.19
N GLU A 301 13.44 6.75 21.00
CA GLU A 301 13.42 8.01 20.24
C GLU A 301 11.97 8.41 19.88
N TYR A 302 11.19 7.46 19.36
CA TYR A 302 9.76 7.66 19.06
C TYR A 302 8.93 8.00 20.29
N GLU A 303 9.19 7.35 21.43
CA GLU A 303 8.53 7.68 22.70
C GLU A 303 8.88 9.09 23.18
N THR A 304 10.14 9.50 23.02
CA THR A 304 10.59 10.87 23.35
C THR A 304 9.89 11.91 22.48
N GLU A 305 9.57 11.59 21.23
CA GLU A 305 8.74 12.42 20.35
C GLU A 305 7.26 12.44 20.74
N GLY A 306 6.86 11.71 21.78
CA GLY A 306 5.50 11.69 22.30
C GLY A 306 4.58 10.68 21.60
N ARG A 307 5.15 9.65 20.95
CA ARG A 307 4.42 8.61 20.21
C ARG A 307 3.43 9.19 19.20
N PRO A 308 3.90 10.01 18.24
CA PRO A 308 3.01 10.65 17.27
C PRO A 308 2.22 9.64 16.44
N ASP A 309 0.93 9.90 16.26
CA ASP A 309 0.07 9.12 15.38
C ASP A 309 0.42 9.34 13.90
N ALA A 310 -0.05 8.43 13.03
CA ALA A 310 0.27 8.42 11.60
C ALA A 310 -0.08 9.73 10.87
N ASP A 311 -1.08 10.49 11.31
CA ASP A 311 -1.52 11.75 10.70
C ASP A 311 -0.58 12.93 11.00
N GLN A 312 0.32 12.79 11.96
CA GLN A 312 1.39 13.75 12.25
C GLN A 312 2.58 13.54 11.33
N PHE A 313 2.66 12.45 10.57
CA PHE A 313 3.74 12.25 9.61
C PHE A 313 3.35 12.74 8.23
N GLY A 314 4.34 13.03 7.41
CA GLY A 314 4.14 13.17 5.99
C GLY A 314 5.36 12.80 5.18
N LEU A 315 5.22 12.96 3.87
CA LEU A 315 6.22 12.56 2.89
C LEU A 315 6.48 13.72 1.95
N THR A 316 7.76 13.95 1.65
CA THR A 316 8.20 14.80 0.56
C THR A 316 8.94 13.96 -0.47
N VAL A 317 8.58 14.10 -1.74
CA VAL A 317 9.16 13.36 -2.87
C VAL A 317 9.74 14.35 -3.87
N THR A 318 10.99 14.11 -4.26
CA THR A 318 11.78 14.92 -5.19
C THR A 318 12.43 14.04 -6.26
N ASP A 319 13.09 14.66 -7.24
CA ASP A 319 13.93 13.96 -8.21
C ASP A 319 15.14 13.24 -7.59
N ARG A 320 15.49 13.57 -6.34
CA ARG A 320 16.61 12.96 -5.59
C ARG A 320 16.18 11.86 -4.61
N GLY A 321 14.88 11.62 -4.47
CA GLY A 321 14.34 10.63 -3.54
C GLY A 321 13.22 11.19 -2.67
N GLN A 322 12.86 10.43 -1.63
CA GLN A 322 11.74 10.74 -0.75
C GLN A 322 12.15 10.73 0.72
N GLN A 323 11.54 11.60 1.51
CA GLN A 323 11.86 11.82 2.91
C GLN A 323 10.58 11.89 3.73
N VAL A 324 10.54 11.12 4.82
CA VAL A 324 9.47 11.22 5.82
C VAL A 324 9.83 12.33 6.79
N TRP A 325 8.84 13.13 7.15
CA TRP A 325 8.94 14.20 8.13
C TRP A 325 7.87 14.04 9.20
N LEU A 326 8.10 14.65 10.36
CA LEU A 326 7.19 14.66 11.50
C LEU A 326 6.67 16.09 11.72
N ARG A 327 5.36 16.27 11.75
CA ARG A 327 4.58 17.53 11.96
C ARG A 327 4.76 18.58 10.87
N ASP A 328 5.99 18.87 10.44
CA ASP A 328 6.32 19.88 9.45
C ASP A 328 7.32 19.34 8.40
N PRO A 329 7.19 19.69 7.10
CA PRO A 329 8.13 19.25 6.05
C PRO A 329 9.62 19.57 6.29
N SER A 330 9.93 20.56 7.14
CA SER A 330 11.32 20.88 7.52
C SER A 330 11.89 19.95 8.60
N GLU A 331 11.04 19.24 9.34
CA GLU A 331 11.38 18.29 10.40
C GLU A 331 11.57 16.87 9.84
N VAL A 332 12.51 16.72 8.92
CA VAL A 332 12.83 15.44 8.28
C VAL A 332 13.41 14.45 9.28
N ILE A 333 12.81 13.25 9.34
CA ILE A 333 13.35 12.11 10.10
C ILE A 333 14.54 11.56 9.34
N ARG A 334 15.74 11.77 9.88
CA ARG A 334 16.98 11.32 9.25
C ARG A 334 17.21 9.84 9.53
N PRO A 335 17.96 9.10 8.70
CA PRO A 335 18.43 7.76 9.05
C PRO A 335 19.35 7.77 10.29
N SER A 336 19.31 6.72 11.10
CA SER A 336 20.30 6.49 12.15
C SER A 336 21.68 6.36 11.49
N ARG A 337 22.72 6.83 12.20
CA ARG A 337 24.08 6.51 11.76
C ARG A 337 24.33 5.04 12.10
N ALA A 338 24.55 4.22 11.08
CA ALA A 338 25.02 2.84 11.25
C ALA A 338 26.41 2.80 11.91
#